data_AF-A0A534CE51-F1
#
_entry.id   AF-A0A534CE51-F1
#
_cell.length_a   1.000
_cell.length_b   1.000
_cell.length_c   1.000
_cell.angle_alpha   90.00
_cell.angle_beta   90.00
_cell.angle_gamma   90.00
#
_symmetry.space_group_name_H-M   'P 1'
#
loop_
_entity.id
_entity.type
_entity.pdbx_description
1 polymer ?
#
loop_
_entity_poly.entity_id
_entity_poly.type
_entity_poly.pdbx_seq_one_letter_code
_entity_poly.pdbx_strand_id
1 'polypeptide(L)'
;MRKVMRSYRIRAYPNGAQRRWLDRWFGAARWLWNTALEIRRQQQRCLARRQKGSRRREKQRLRVARIHAKVKQERQYALHKLTTRLVREFDVICIEDLNVKALARGRHARAIHDVA
;
A
#
# COMPACT_ATOMS: atom_id res chain seq x y z
N MET A 1 22.42 -15.18 -1.16
CA MET A 1 20.94 -15.01 -1.22
C MET A 1 20.63 -13.60 -1.72
N ARG A 2 19.91 -13.44 -2.84
CA ARG A 2 19.56 -12.11 -3.39
C ARG A 2 18.62 -11.37 -2.44
N LYS A 3 19.09 -10.25 -1.87
CA LYS A 3 18.34 -9.36 -0.96
C LYS A 3 17.23 -8.68 -1.77
N VAL A 4 15.97 -9.06 -1.53
CA VAL A 4 14.82 -8.40 -2.17
C VAL A 4 14.55 -7.07 -1.45
N MET A 5 14.69 -5.98 -2.18
CA MET A 5 14.47 -4.58 -1.78
C MET A 5 12.99 -4.34 -1.44
N ARG A 6 12.67 -3.80 -0.25
CA ARG A 6 11.28 -3.77 0.26
C ARG A 6 10.73 -2.43 0.77
N SER A 7 11.51 -1.36 0.90
CA SER A 7 10.98 0.03 0.96
C SER A 7 12.09 1.09 0.91
N TYR A 8 11.73 2.32 0.50
CA TYR A 8 12.64 3.43 0.19
C TYR A 8 12.27 4.67 1.02
N ARG A 9 13.26 5.35 1.62
CA ARG A 9 13.11 6.71 2.16
C ARG A 9 13.86 7.66 1.23
N ILE A 10 13.12 8.53 0.55
CA ILE A 10 13.67 9.50 -0.40
C ILE A 10 13.66 10.86 0.29
N ARG A 11 14.83 11.48 0.48
CA ARG A 11 14.92 12.90 0.84
C ARG A 11 14.93 13.69 -0.46
N ALA A 12 13.74 13.87 -1.03
CA ALA A 12 13.56 14.71 -2.21
C ALA A 12 13.63 16.19 -1.78
N TYR A 13 14.19 17.04 -2.64
CA TYR A 13 14.05 18.49 -2.56
C TYR A 13 13.14 18.94 -3.71
N PRO A 14 11.82 18.66 -3.64
CA PRO A 14 10.93 18.99 -4.73
C PRO A 14 10.72 20.50 -4.77
N ASN A 15 10.71 21.08 -5.97
CA ASN A 15 10.24 22.44 -6.18
C ASN A 15 8.73 22.56 -5.80
N GLY A 16 8.22 23.79 -5.69
CA GLY A 16 6.84 24.02 -5.24
C GLY A 16 5.76 23.31 -6.08
N ALA A 17 5.99 23.12 -7.38
CA ALA A 17 5.09 22.37 -8.26
C ALA A 17 5.15 20.86 -8.00
N GLN A 18 6.36 20.31 -7.85
CA GLN A 18 6.57 18.89 -7.51
C GLN A 18 5.96 18.54 -6.14
N ARG A 19 6.06 19.43 -5.14
CA ARG A 19 5.45 19.21 -3.81
C ARG A 19 3.92 19.12 -3.90
N ARG A 20 3.26 20.07 -4.57
CA ARG A 20 1.80 20.04 -4.77
C ARG A 20 1.35 18.78 -5.51
N TRP A 21 2.14 18.34 -6.48
CA TRP A 21 1.88 17.10 -7.21
C TRP A 21 1.97 15.87 -6.29
N LEU A 22 3.05 15.74 -5.51
CA LEU A 22 3.23 14.67 -4.54
C LEU A 22 2.10 14.66 -3.50
N ASP A 23 1.72 15.82 -2.97
CA ASP A 23 0.64 15.93 -1.98
C ASP A 23 -0.71 15.49 -2.55
N ARG A 24 -1.03 15.90 -3.79
CA ARG A 24 -2.25 15.44 -4.47
C ARG A 24 -2.21 13.94 -4.72
N TRP A 25 -1.07 13.40 -5.14
CA TRP A 25 -0.93 11.97 -5.44
C TRP A 25 -1.02 11.11 -4.17
N PHE A 26 -0.25 11.42 -3.13
CA PHE A 26 -0.28 10.71 -1.85
C PHE A 26 -1.59 10.91 -1.11
N GLY A 27 -2.20 12.10 -1.20
CA GLY A 27 -3.53 12.38 -0.65
C GLY A 27 -4.62 11.50 -1.29
N ALA A 28 -4.68 11.47 -2.61
CA ALA A 28 -5.61 10.61 -3.35
C ALA A 28 -5.35 9.11 -3.10
N ALA A 29 -4.08 8.69 -3.10
CA ALA A 29 -3.69 7.32 -2.80
C ALA A 29 -4.08 6.89 -1.39
N ARG A 30 -3.88 7.76 -0.39
CA ARG A 30 -4.29 7.53 1.01
C ARG A 30 -5.80 7.37 1.14
N TRP A 31 -6.58 8.23 0.49
CA TRP A 31 -8.04 8.12 0.52
C TRP A 31 -8.51 6.80 -0.08
N LEU A 32 -8.01 6.46 -1.29
CA LEU A 32 -8.37 5.23 -1.98
C LEU A 32 -7.99 3.98 -1.16
N TRP A 33 -6.81 4.00 -0.53
CA TRP A 33 -6.34 2.91 0.33
C TRP A 33 -7.25 2.72 1.55
N ASN A 34 -7.62 3.81 2.23
CA ASN A 34 -8.50 3.74 3.39
C ASN A 34 -9.89 3.22 3.02
N THR A 35 -10.43 3.64 1.88
CA THR A 35 -11.70 3.13 1.35
C THR A 35 -11.62 1.62 1.05
N ALA A 36 -10.55 1.18 0.39
CA ALA A 36 -10.33 -0.24 0.11
C ALA A 36 -10.15 -1.07 1.40
N LEU A 37 -9.46 -0.50 2.40
CA LEU A 37 -9.28 -1.11 3.73
C LEU A 37 -10.61 -1.30 4.44
N GLU A 38 -11.50 -0.30 4.38
CA GLU A 38 -12.81 -0.36 5.01
C GLU A 38 -13.70 -1.41 4.33
N ILE A 39 -13.74 -1.43 3.00
CA ILE A 39 -14.45 -2.46 2.23
C ILE A 39 -13.95 -3.85 2.63
N ARG A 40 -12.63 -4.06 2.68
CA ARG A 40 -12.03 -5.33 3.08
C ARG A 40 -12.45 -5.73 4.50
N ARG A 41 -12.39 -4.80 5.46
CA ARG A 41 -12.80 -5.05 6.86
C ARG A 41 -14.28 -5.42 6.96
N GLN A 42 -15.15 -4.70 6.26
CA GLN A 42 -16.57 -4.99 6.24
C GLN A 42 -16.84 -6.40 5.69
N GLN A 43 -16.22 -6.78 4.58
CA GLN A 43 -16.40 -8.11 3.99
C GLN A 43 -15.84 -9.24 4.86
N GLN A 44 -14.75 -8.99 5.59
CA GLN A 44 -14.20 -9.90 6.60
C GLN A 44 -15.15 -10.07 7.79
N ARG A 45 -15.75 -8.98 8.31
CA ARG A 45 -16.78 -9.05 9.36
C ARG A 45 -18.00 -9.86 8.90
N CYS A 46 -18.45 -9.65 7.67
CA CYS A 46 -19.54 -10.44 7.07
C CYS A 46 -19.17 -11.93 6.95
N LEU A 47 -17.91 -12.26 6.66
CA LEU A 47 -17.44 -13.65 6.61
C LEU A 47 -17.41 -14.29 7.99
N ALA A 48 -16.92 -13.56 9.00
CA ALA A 48 -16.80 -14.04 10.38
C ALA A 48 -18.15 -14.37 11.01
N ARG A 49 -19.21 -13.60 10.68
CA ARG A 49 -20.58 -13.82 11.17
C ARG A 49 -21.31 -14.97 10.48
N ARG A 50 -20.79 -15.53 9.38
CA ARG A 50 -21.47 -16.60 8.63
C ARG A 50 -21.11 -17.98 9.18
N GLN A 51 -22.11 -18.87 9.22
CA GLN A 51 -21.96 -20.24 9.69
C GLN A 51 -20.89 -21.01 8.90
N LYS A 52 -19.95 -21.62 9.61
CA LYS A 52 -18.90 -22.49 9.05
C LYS A 52 -19.54 -23.64 8.25
N GLY A 53 -18.95 -24.01 7.12
CA GLY A 53 -19.47 -25.06 6.23
C GLY A 53 -20.63 -24.64 5.31
N SER A 54 -21.32 -23.52 5.56
CA SER A 54 -22.44 -23.10 4.70
C SER A 54 -21.99 -22.65 3.30
N ARG A 55 -22.80 -22.96 2.26
CA ARG A 55 -22.60 -22.47 0.88
C ARG A 55 -22.52 -20.93 0.81
N ARG A 56 -23.26 -20.25 1.69
CA ARG A 56 -23.26 -18.79 1.83
C ARG A 56 -21.93 -18.24 2.37
N ARG A 57 -21.25 -18.97 3.25
CA ARG A 57 -19.92 -18.60 3.75
C ARG A 57 -18.86 -18.79 2.67
N GLU A 58 -18.96 -19.87 1.89
CA GLU A 58 -18.02 -20.13 0.79
C GLU A 58 -18.05 -19.02 -0.27
N LYS A 59 -19.24 -18.60 -0.70
CA LYS A 59 -19.39 -17.44 -1.61
C LYS A 59 -18.74 -16.17 -1.04
N GLN A 60 -18.90 -15.92 0.26
CA GLN A 60 -18.30 -14.76 0.92
C GLN A 60 -16.78 -14.87 1.01
N ARG A 61 -16.23 -16.07 1.25
CA ARG A 61 -14.79 -16.33 1.28
C ARG A 61 -14.14 -16.01 -0.06
N LEU A 62 -14.76 -16.45 -1.16
CA LEU A 62 -14.31 -16.12 -2.51
C LEU A 62 -14.38 -14.61 -2.79
N ARG A 63 -15.43 -13.92 -2.34
CA ARG A 63 -15.54 -12.45 -2.47
C ARG A 63 -14.41 -11.73 -1.74
N VAL A 64 -14.11 -12.14 -0.50
CA VAL A 64 -12.99 -11.62 0.28
C VAL A 64 -11.67 -11.87 -0.46
N ALA A 65 -11.43 -13.09 -0.96
CA ALA A 65 -10.21 -13.42 -1.70
C ALA A 65 -10.02 -12.52 -2.95
N ARG A 66 -11.10 -12.27 -3.72
CA ARG A 66 -11.08 -11.36 -4.87
C ARG A 66 -10.73 -9.94 -4.48
N ILE A 67 -11.26 -9.44 -3.36
CA ILE A 67 -10.91 -8.10 -2.85
C ILE A 67 -9.43 -8.03 -2.47
N HIS A 68 -8.90 -9.06 -1.80
CA HIS A 68 -7.47 -9.12 -1.49
C HIS A 68 -6.61 -9.09 -2.75
N ALA A 69 -6.98 -9.86 -3.78
CA ALA A 69 -6.28 -9.88 -5.06
C ALA A 69 -6.32 -8.50 -5.75
N LYS A 70 -7.49 -7.87 -5.81
CA LYS A 70 -7.67 -6.54 -6.40
C LYS A 70 -6.82 -5.50 -5.68
N VAL A 71 -6.89 -5.42 -4.35
CA VAL A 71 -6.12 -4.46 -3.55
C VAL A 71 -4.61 -4.64 -3.76
N LYS A 72 -4.14 -5.89 -3.86
CA LYS A 72 -2.73 -6.17 -4.16
C LYS A 72 -2.32 -5.65 -5.54
N GLN A 73 -3.14 -5.92 -6.56
CA GLN A 73 -2.88 -5.49 -7.94
C GLN A 73 -2.87 -3.96 -8.07
N GLU A 74 -3.86 -3.27 -7.50
CA GLU A 74 -3.93 -1.81 -7.50
C GLU A 74 -2.72 -1.18 -6.81
N ARG A 75 -2.28 -1.74 -5.68
CA ARG A 75 -1.08 -1.28 -4.97
C ARG A 75 0.18 -1.42 -5.82
N GLN A 76 0.34 -2.56 -6.50
CA GLN A 76 1.47 -2.78 -7.40
C GLN A 76 1.45 -1.81 -8.59
N TYR A 77 0.29 -1.61 -9.21
CA TYR A 77 0.12 -0.66 -10.31
C TYR A 77 0.44 0.77 -9.88
N ALA A 78 -0.06 1.21 -8.73
CA ALA A 78 0.20 2.54 -8.18
C ALA A 78 1.71 2.77 -7.93
N LEU A 79 2.39 1.80 -7.32
CA LEU A 79 3.85 1.87 -7.09
C LEU A 79 4.63 1.90 -8.41
N HIS A 80 4.22 1.12 -9.40
CA HIS A 80 4.87 1.11 -10.71
C HIS A 80 4.70 2.46 -11.45
N LYS A 81 3.49 3.04 -11.40
CA LYS A 81 3.22 4.38 -11.93
C LYS A 81 4.01 5.46 -11.20
N LEU A 82 4.09 5.40 -9.87
CA LEU A 82 4.86 6.36 -9.08
C LEU A 82 6.34 6.30 -9.44
N THR A 83 6.94 5.11 -9.41
CA THR A 83 8.38 4.92 -9.67
C THR A 83 8.75 5.35 -11.08
N THR A 84 7.98 4.93 -12.09
CA THR A 84 8.16 5.40 -13.48
C THR A 84 8.12 6.92 -13.58
N ARG A 85 7.21 7.56 -12.84
CA ARG A 85 7.05 9.00 -12.88
C ARG A 85 8.16 9.74 -12.14
N LEU A 86 8.60 9.23 -10.99
CA LEU A 86 9.75 9.76 -10.25
C LEU A 86 11.01 9.74 -11.12
N VAL A 87 11.30 8.64 -11.81
CA VAL A 87 12.48 8.53 -12.69
C VAL A 87 12.40 9.50 -13.88
N ARG A 88 11.20 9.82 -14.36
CA ARG A 88 11.01 10.75 -15.50
C ARG A 88 11.06 12.23 -15.10
N GLU A 89 10.62 12.57 -13.89
CA GLU A 89 10.43 13.97 -13.47
C GLU A 89 11.53 14.49 -12.51
N PHE A 90 12.42 13.62 -12.02
CA PHE A 90 13.49 13.98 -11.10
C PHE A 90 14.86 13.63 -11.69
N ASP A 91 15.73 14.63 -11.78
CA ASP A 91 17.08 14.48 -12.35
C ASP A 91 18.04 13.68 -11.45
N VAL A 92 17.85 13.75 -10.13
CA VAL A 92 18.66 13.02 -9.14
C VAL A 92 17.75 12.38 -8.10
N ILE A 93 17.90 11.06 -7.90
CA ILE A 93 17.16 10.29 -6.89
C ILE A 93 18.17 9.62 -5.95
N CYS A 94 18.22 10.08 -4.70
CA CYS A 94 19.03 9.46 -3.65
C CYS A 94 18.25 8.34 -2.95
N ILE A 95 18.87 7.16 -2.83
CA ILE A 95 18.29 5.98 -2.17
C ILE A 95 19.14 5.63 -0.95
N GLU A 96 18.55 5.69 0.24
CA GLU A 96 19.22 5.31 1.49
C GLU A 96 18.94 3.83 1.85
N ASP A 97 19.95 3.12 2.38
CA ASP A 97 19.75 1.79 2.97
C ASP A 97 19.14 1.94 4.37
N LEU A 98 17.85 1.58 4.49
CA LEU A 98 17.08 1.77 5.71
C LEU A 98 16.77 0.41 6.36
N ASN A 99 17.05 0.28 7.66
CA ASN A 99 16.68 -0.90 8.43
C ASN A 99 15.17 -0.91 8.76
N VAL A 100 14.36 -1.31 7.78
CA VAL A 100 12.88 -1.37 7.89
C VAL A 100 12.42 -2.27 9.03
N LYS A 101 13.16 -3.35 9.33
CA LYS A 101 12.82 -4.28 10.42
C LYS A 101 12.95 -3.61 11.79
N ALA A 102 13.98 -2.79 11.98
CA ALA A 102 14.15 -2.03 13.21
C ALA A 102 13.04 -0.97 13.36
N LEU A 103 12.74 -0.25 12.28
CA LEU A 103 11.69 0.78 12.31
C LEU A 103 10.28 0.20 12.50
N ALA A 104 10.01 -0.99 11.96
CA ALA A 104 8.76 -1.72 12.14
C ALA A 104 8.51 -2.17 13.59
N ARG A 105 9.48 -2.00 14.50
CA ARG A 105 9.33 -2.25 15.94
C ARG A 105 9.16 -0.97 16.76
N GLY A 106 9.33 0.21 16.15
CA GLY A 106 9.27 1.50 16.82
C GLY A 106 7.87 2.11 16.86
N ARG A 107 7.79 3.39 17.27
CA ARG A 107 6.53 4.14 17.42
C ARG A 107 5.67 4.21 16.15
N HIS A 108 6.29 4.06 14.98
CA HIS A 108 5.62 4.09 13.67
C HIS A 108 5.43 2.71 13.03
N ALA A 109 5.57 1.63 13.81
CA ALA A 109 5.45 0.24 13.37
C ALA A 109 4.24 -0.01 12.47
N ARG A 110 3.07 0.45 12.87
CA ARG A 110 1.82 0.26 12.13
C ARG A 110 1.86 0.87 10.73
N ALA A 111 2.33 2.11 10.62
CA ALA A 111 2.45 2.78 9.32
C ALA A 111 3.47 2.08 8.42
N ILE A 112 4.53 1.52 9.00
CA ILE A 112 5.56 0.79 8.25
C ILE A 112 5.04 -0.57 7.78
N HIS A 113 4.27 -1.28 8.60
CA HIS A 113 3.61 -2.52 8.22
C HIS A 113 2.51 -2.31 7.17
N ASP A 114 1.86 -1.15 7.15
CA ASP A 114 0.89 -0.80 6.11
C ASP A 114 1.56 -0.52 4.75
N VAL A 115 2.82 -0.04 4.76
CA VAL A 115 3.63 0.27 3.57
C VAL A 115 4.44 -0.93 3.06
N ALA A 116 4.81 -1.88 3.94
CA ALA A 116 5.49 -3.13 3.61
C ALA A 116 4.57 -4.15 2.93
#